data_AF-A0A3D3M640-F1
#
_entry.id   AF-A0A3D3M640-F1
#
_cell.length_a   1.000
_cell.length_b   1.000
_cell.length_c   1.000
_cell.angle_alpha   90.00
_cell.angle_beta   90.00
_cell.angle_gamma   90.00
#
_symmetry.space_group_name_H-M   'P 1'
#
loop_
_entity.id
_entity.type
_entity.pdbx_description
1 polymer ?
#
loop_
_entity_poly.entity_id
_entity_poly.type
_entity_poly.pdbx_seq_one_letter_code
_entity_poly.pdbx_strand_id
1 'polypeptide(L)'
;MVTNPKAKAREHDALEQVVVKVSKEPLHKVDEDVFACFAKAVWFDTDHAKAKVQERLDDPALPLLRKRRLLYLMDRLRRYPCLDDHDAGLLKSFVQAWEKRLSASGPWRQTALNTRDKLAQAWGVDEDASRLFSSVLDFQTRHYVDAHNLKSGYSPL
;
A
#
# COMPACT_ATOMS: atom_id res chain seq x y z
N MET A 1 -15.96 -20.07 -17.31
CA MET A 1 -15.84 -19.71 -15.88
C MET A 1 -16.73 -18.52 -15.61
N VAL A 2 -17.87 -18.72 -14.93
CA VAL A 2 -18.80 -17.63 -14.59
C VAL A 2 -18.35 -17.07 -13.25
N THR A 3 -17.75 -15.88 -13.27
CA THR A 3 -17.43 -15.15 -12.03
C THR A 3 -18.73 -14.71 -11.37
N ASN A 4 -18.97 -15.16 -10.14
CA ASN A 4 -20.18 -14.84 -9.40
C ASN A 4 -20.16 -13.34 -9.00
N PRO A 5 -21.08 -12.51 -9.53
CA PRO A 5 -21.05 -11.06 -9.30
C PRO A 5 -21.21 -10.68 -7.81
N LYS A 6 -21.86 -11.54 -7.00
CA LYS A 6 -21.98 -11.33 -5.55
C LYS A 6 -20.68 -11.55 -4.79
N ALA A 7 -19.82 -12.47 -5.26
CA ALA A 7 -18.50 -12.70 -4.66
C ALA A 7 -17.57 -11.52 -4.95
N LYS A 8 -17.56 -11.06 -6.22
CA LYS A 8 -16.79 -9.91 -6.66
C LYS A 8 -17.19 -8.61 -5.93
N ALA A 9 -18.48 -8.40 -5.68
CA ALA A 9 -18.97 -7.25 -4.92
C ALA A 9 -18.53 -7.28 -3.44
N ARG A 10 -18.49 -8.46 -2.81
CA ARG A 10 -18.02 -8.62 -1.43
C ARG A 10 -16.52 -8.41 -1.29
N GLU A 11 -15.74 -8.89 -2.26
CA GLU A 11 -14.28 -8.68 -2.32
C GLU A 11 -13.94 -7.19 -2.51
N HIS A 12 -14.71 -6.50 -3.34
CA HIS A 12 -14.56 -5.06 -3.58
C HIS A 12 -14.85 -4.22 -2.32
N ASP A 13 -15.92 -4.54 -1.60
CA ASP A 13 -16.27 -3.90 -0.31
C ASP A 13 -15.23 -4.22 0.78
N ALA A 14 -14.68 -5.44 0.79
CA ALA A 14 -13.65 -5.84 1.75
C ALA A 14 -12.34 -5.04 1.55
N LEU A 15 -11.88 -4.88 0.31
CA LEU A 15 -10.65 -4.11 0.03
C LEU A 15 -10.83 -2.62 0.32
N GLU A 16 -12.01 -2.06 0.04
CA GLU A 16 -12.34 -0.68 0.43
C GLU A 16 -12.20 -0.48 1.94
N GLN A 17 -12.76 -1.38 2.75
CA GLN A 17 -12.63 -1.33 4.20
C GLN A 17 -11.16 -1.45 4.66
N VAL A 18 -10.37 -2.31 4.00
CA VAL A 18 -8.93 -2.46 4.30
C VAL A 18 -8.19 -1.14 4.04
N VAL A 19 -8.40 -0.51 2.87
CA VAL A 19 -7.79 0.78 2.50
C VAL A 19 -8.18 1.88 3.49
N VAL A 20 -9.42 1.90 3.96
CA VAL A 20 -9.86 2.84 4.99
C VAL A 20 -9.14 2.56 6.31
N LYS A 21 -9.14 1.32 6.80
CA LYS A 21 -8.59 0.95 8.12
C LYS A 21 -7.08 1.16 8.19
N VAL A 22 -6.34 0.78 7.16
CA VAL A 22 -4.85 0.84 7.15
C VAL A 22 -4.30 2.27 7.25
N SER A 23 -5.11 3.28 6.89
CA SER A 23 -4.71 4.69 6.94
C SER A 23 -5.38 5.50 8.05
N LYS A 24 -6.38 4.92 8.72
CA LYS A 24 -7.25 5.62 9.68
C LYS A 24 -6.49 6.04 10.94
N GLU A 25 -5.79 5.09 11.55
CA GLU A 25 -5.03 5.21 12.79
C GLU A 25 -3.55 5.48 12.50
N PRO A 26 -2.76 5.92 13.50
CA PRO A 26 -1.30 5.92 13.40
C PRO A 26 -0.76 4.53 13.04
N LEU A 27 0.29 4.44 12.23
CA LEU A 27 0.78 3.18 11.67
C LEU A 27 1.16 2.14 12.73
N HIS A 28 1.70 2.56 13.88
CA HIS A 28 2.02 1.66 15.00
C HIS A 28 0.78 1.04 15.67
N LYS A 29 -0.42 1.56 15.42
CA LYS A 29 -1.70 1.03 15.93
C LYS A 29 -2.48 0.23 14.90
N VAL A 30 -2.04 0.21 13.64
CA VAL A 30 -2.72 -0.55 12.59
C VAL A 30 -2.60 -2.04 12.92
N ASP A 31 -3.72 -2.73 12.78
CA ASP A 31 -3.81 -4.17 12.94
C ASP A 31 -3.00 -4.90 11.85
N GLU A 32 -2.23 -5.91 12.25
CA GLU A 32 -1.31 -6.60 11.34
C GLU A 32 -2.04 -7.41 10.27
N ASP A 33 -3.22 -7.97 10.57
CA ASP A 33 -4.02 -8.71 9.59
C ASP A 33 -4.61 -7.74 8.55
N VAL A 34 -5.08 -6.57 9.00
CA VAL A 34 -5.52 -5.49 8.08
C VAL A 34 -4.37 -5.08 7.16
N PHE A 35 -3.18 -4.89 7.71
CA PHE A 35 -2.01 -4.52 6.90
C PHE A 35 -1.58 -5.66 5.96
N ALA A 36 -1.62 -6.91 6.40
CA ALA A 36 -1.32 -8.06 5.57
C ALA A 36 -2.29 -8.19 4.39
N CYS A 37 -3.59 -7.98 4.61
CA CYS A 37 -4.58 -7.90 3.53
C CYS A 37 -4.24 -6.79 2.53
N PHE A 38 -3.88 -5.60 3.03
CA PHE A 38 -3.48 -4.48 2.18
C PHE A 38 -2.22 -4.81 1.36
N ALA A 39 -1.18 -5.35 1.99
CA ALA A 39 0.08 -5.70 1.34
C ALA A 39 -0.12 -6.76 0.25
N LYS A 40 -0.87 -7.82 0.54
CA LYS A 40 -1.21 -8.87 -0.44
C LYS A 40 -1.99 -8.31 -1.62
N ALA A 41 -2.94 -7.41 -1.39
CA ALA A 41 -3.66 -6.76 -2.47
C ALA A 41 -2.71 -5.92 -3.34
N VAL A 42 -1.80 -5.16 -2.73
CA VAL A 42 -0.79 -4.37 -3.47
C VAL A 42 0.16 -5.25 -4.27
N TRP A 43 0.53 -6.44 -3.78
CA TRP A 43 1.48 -7.33 -4.45
C TRP A 43 0.86 -8.25 -5.50
N PHE A 44 -0.35 -8.74 -5.26
CA PHE A 44 -0.94 -9.83 -6.03
C PHE A 44 -2.25 -9.46 -6.74
N ASP A 45 -2.79 -8.27 -6.47
CA ASP A 45 -3.95 -7.67 -7.15
C ASP A 45 -3.70 -6.16 -7.40
N THR A 46 -2.50 -5.85 -7.92
CA THR A 46 -1.93 -4.49 -8.01
C THR A 46 -2.90 -3.47 -8.60
N ASP A 47 -3.54 -3.78 -9.72
CA ASP A 47 -4.42 -2.84 -10.41
C ASP A 47 -5.68 -2.51 -9.59
N HIS A 48 -6.26 -3.51 -8.94
CA HIS A 48 -7.44 -3.32 -8.09
C HIS A 48 -7.06 -2.55 -6.81
N ALA A 49 -5.94 -2.89 -6.19
CA ALA A 49 -5.41 -2.15 -5.04
C ALA A 49 -5.13 -0.68 -5.39
N LYS A 50 -4.47 -0.41 -6.51
CA LYS A 50 -4.25 0.95 -7.02
C LYS A 50 -5.57 1.67 -7.25
N ALA A 51 -6.56 1.05 -7.90
CA ALA A 51 -7.86 1.68 -8.17
C ALA A 51 -8.56 2.07 -6.85
N LYS A 52 -8.57 1.19 -5.85
CA LYS A 52 -9.16 1.46 -4.54
C LYS A 52 -8.44 2.56 -3.77
N VAL A 53 -7.12 2.59 -3.83
CA VAL A 53 -6.37 3.69 -3.22
C VAL A 53 -6.60 5.00 -3.97
N GLN A 54 -6.68 4.98 -5.30
CA GLN A 54 -7.01 6.18 -6.11
C GLN A 54 -8.36 6.77 -5.69
N GLU A 55 -9.43 5.95 -5.67
CA GLU A 55 -10.76 6.36 -5.22
C GLU A 55 -10.71 6.98 -3.83
N ARG A 56 -9.96 6.35 -2.91
CA ARG A 56 -9.81 6.88 -1.56
C ARG A 56 -9.05 8.20 -1.51
N LEU A 57 -8.00 8.36 -2.31
CA LEU A 57 -7.20 9.59 -2.39
C LEU A 57 -7.95 10.73 -3.06
N ASP A 58 -8.86 10.45 -3.99
CA ASP A 58 -9.71 11.44 -4.65
C ASP A 58 -10.80 12.01 -3.74
N ASP A 59 -11.13 11.35 -2.63
CA ASP A 59 -12.04 11.90 -1.60
C ASP A 59 -11.48 13.25 -1.07
N PRO A 60 -12.18 14.37 -1.32
CA PRO A 60 -11.75 15.68 -0.83
C PRO A 60 -11.84 15.81 0.69
N ALA A 61 -12.70 15.02 1.35
CA ALA A 61 -12.85 15.01 2.80
C ALA A 61 -11.77 14.18 3.52
N LEU A 62 -10.99 13.38 2.78
CA LEU A 62 -9.92 12.59 3.38
C LEU A 62 -8.80 13.48 3.92
N PRO A 63 -8.47 13.44 5.23
CA PRO A 63 -7.39 14.23 5.77
C PRO A 63 -6.06 13.95 5.08
N LEU A 64 -5.30 15.02 4.82
CA LEU A 64 -4.03 14.96 4.12
C LEU A 64 -3.01 14.00 4.75
N LEU A 65 -2.99 13.86 6.08
CA LEU A 65 -2.13 12.88 6.74
C LEU A 65 -2.48 11.44 6.35
N ARG A 66 -3.76 11.11 6.19
CA ARG A 66 -4.19 9.77 5.76
C ARG A 66 -3.84 9.52 4.28
N LYS A 67 -3.94 10.54 3.43
CA LYS A 67 -3.44 10.47 2.04
C LYS A 67 -1.96 10.11 2.02
N ARG A 68 -1.17 10.81 2.84
CA ARG A 68 0.28 10.58 2.98
C ARG A 68 0.60 9.18 3.51
N ARG A 69 -0.14 8.67 4.51
CA ARG A 69 0.01 7.29 4.99
C ARG A 69 -0.21 6.27 3.86
N LEU A 70 -1.29 6.39 3.09
CA LEU A 70 -1.56 5.47 1.98
C LEU A 70 -0.43 5.49 0.94
N LEU A 71 0.02 6.69 0.54
CA LEU A 71 1.09 6.84 -0.44
C LEU A 71 2.43 6.31 0.06
N TYR A 72 2.77 6.55 1.33
CA TYR A 72 3.93 5.97 1.98
C TYR A 72 3.89 4.43 1.96
N LEU A 73 2.76 3.83 2.34
CA LEU A 73 2.64 2.37 2.35
C LEU A 73 2.79 1.79 0.94
N MET A 74 2.16 2.39 -0.08
CA MET A 74 2.33 1.98 -1.48
C MET A 74 3.78 2.13 -1.98
N ASP A 75 4.42 3.26 -1.68
CA ASP A 75 5.80 3.54 -2.09
C ASP A 75 6.80 2.61 -1.42
N ARG A 76 6.50 2.13 -0.21
CA ARG A 76 7.33 1.15 0.47
C ARG A 76 7.08 -0.27 -0.06
N LEU A 77 5.82 -0.68 -0.19
CA LEU A 77 5.46 -2.03 -0.66
C LEU A 77 5.90 -2.31 -2.10
N ARG A 78 5.91 -1.30 -2.99
CA ARG A 78 6.38 -1.47 -4.38
C ARG A 78 7.88 -1.78 -4.53
N ARG A 79 8.65 -1.66 -3.45
CA ARG A 79 10.10 -1.92 -3.43
C ARG A 79 10.43 -3.36 -3.04
N TYR A 80 9.41 -4.16 -2.74
CA TYR A 80 9.58 -5.56 -2.39
C TYR A 80 9.76 -6.41 -3.65
N PRO A 81 10.68 -7.39 -3.63
CA PRO A 81 11.03 -8.19 -4.80
C PRO A 81 9.92 -9.14 -5.28
N CYS A 82 8.90 -9.39 -4.46
CA CYS A 82 7.75 -10.21 -4.86
C CYS A 82 6.87 -9.52 -5.91
N LEU A 83 6.94 -8.19 -6.03
CA LEU A 83 6.23 -7.44 -7.06
C LEU A 83 7.06 -7.46 -8.36
N ASP A 84 6.43 -7.72 -9.50
CA ASP A 84 7.12 -7.66 -10.79
C ASP A 84 7.47 -6.22 -11.21
N ASP A 85 8.43 -6.08 -12.14
CA ASP A 85 8.94 -4.78 -12.58
C ASP A 85 7.85 -3.90 -13.22
N HIS A 86 6.89 -4.52 -13.92
CA HIS A 86 5.78 -3.81 -14.55
C HIS A 86 4.89 -3.14 -13.50
N ASP A 87 4.43 -3.93 -12.53
CA ASP A 87 3.56 -3.48 -11.44
C ASP A 87 4.30 -2.51 -10.51
N ALA A 88 5.59 -2.75 -10.23
CA ALA A 88 6.44 -1.82 -9.49
C ALA A 88 6.58 -0.47 -10.22
N GLY A 89 6.74 -0.48 -11.54
CA GLY A 89 6.79 0.72 -12.38
C GLY A 89 5.47 1.49 -12.40
N LEU A 90 4.36 0.77 -12.44
CA LEU A 90 3.00 1.31 -12.38
C LEU A 90 2.74 1.97 -11.02
N LEU A 91 3.08 1.31 -9.90
CA LEU A 91 2.95 1.90 -8.56
C LEU A 91 3.89 3.09 -8.37
N LYS A 92 5.11 3.04 -8.92
CA LYS A 92 6.05 4.18 -8.89
C LYS A 92 5.45 5.41 -9.57
N SER A 93 4.91 5.22 -10.78
CA SER A 93 4.30 6.31 -11.54
C SER A 93 3.09 6.91 -10.84
N PHE A 94 2.25 6.05 -10.26
CA PHE A 94 1.10 6.43 -9.44
C PHE A 94 1.50 7.30 -8.25
N VAL A 95 2.47 6.82 -7.46
CA VAL A 95 2.96 7.53 -6.27
C VAL A 95 3.58 8.87 -6.64
N GLN A 96 4.40 8.94 -7.70
CA GLN A 96 5.02 10.18 -8.16
C GLN A 96 4.02 11.22 -8.66
N ALA A 97 2.93 10.79 -9.32
CA ALA A 97 1.86 11.69 -9.73
C ALA A 97 1.19 12.36 -8.52
N TRP A 98 0.91 11.58 -7.48
CA TRP A 98 0.36 12.09 -6.22
C TRP A 98 1.35 12.94 -5.44
N GLU A 99 2.63 12.58 -5.39
CA GLU A 99 3.68 13.38 -4.78
C GLU A 99 3.70 14.79 -5.35
N LYS A 100 3.69 14.92 -6.69
CA LYS A 100 3.62 16.22 -7.39
C LYS A 100 2.35 16.99 -7.03
N ARG A 101 1.19 16.33 -7.05
CA ARG A 101 -0.11 16.93 -6.75
C ARG A 101 -0.17 17.47 -5.33
N LEU A 102 0.32 16.69 -4.37
CA LEU A 102 0.32 17.10 -2.97
C LEU A 102 1.36 18.20 -2.74
N SER A 103 2.57 18.11 -3.30
CA SER A 103 3.64 19.09 -3.10
C SER A 103 3.28 20.50 -3.61
N ALA A 104 2.40 20.59 -4.61
CA ALA A 104 1.83 21.87 -5.06
C ALA A 104 1.02 22.60 -3.97
N SER A 105 0.64 21.90 -2.89
CA SER A 105 -0.10 22.45 -1.75
C SER A 105 0.81 23.04 -0.65
N GLY A 106 2.13 23.05 -0.87
CA GLY A 106 3.14 23.61 0.04
C GLY A 106 4.00 22.53 0.73
N PRO A 107 5.15 22.92 1.31
CA PRO A 107 6.05 21.99 1.98
C PRO A 107 5.40 21.39 3.24
N TRP A 108 5.55 20.08 3.41
CA TRP A 108 5.07 19.39 4.60
C TRP A 108 5.91 19.79 5.81
N ARG A 109 5.28 20.03 6.97
CA ARG A 109 6.01 20.12 8.24
C ARG A 109 6.73 18.79 8.47
N GLN A 110 8.04 18.79 8.30
CA GLN A 110 8.91 17.73 8.80
C GLN A 110 8.91 17.88 10.32
N THR A 111 8.21 16.98 11.01
CA THR A 111 8.36 16.84 12.45
C THR A 111 9.72 16.18 12.69
N ALA A 112 10.48 16.73 13.62
CA ALA A 112 11.84 16.30 13.90
C ALA A 112 11.89 15.00 14.74
N LEU A 113 10.93 14.08 14.61
CA LEU A 113 11.13 12.78 15.24
C LEU A 113 12.18 12.05 14.42
N ASN A 114 13.17 11.56 15.14
CA ASN A 114 14.37 10.93 14.60
C ASN A 114 14.02 9.50 14.14
N THR A 115 13.09 9.38 13.18
CA THR A 115 12.69 8.11 12.59
C THR A 115 13.78 7.65 11.62
N ARG A 116 14.22 6.39 11.70
CA ARG A 116 15.24 5.85 10.76
C ARG A 116 14.72 5.70 9.33
N ASP A 117 13.39 5.73 9.16
CA ASP A 117 12.76 5.57 7.87
C ASP A 117 12.67 6.91 7.11
N LYS A 118 13.71 7.16 6.31
CA LYS A 118 13.78 8.32 5.40
C LYS A 118 12.60 8.39 4.43
N LEU A 119 11.98 7.26 4.09
CA LEU A 119 10.83 7.24 3.18
C LEU A 119 9.59 7.78 3.87
N ALA A 120 9.35 7.38 5.12
CA ALA A 120 8.25 7.89 5.92
C ALA A 120 8.37 9.41 6.09
N GLN A 121 9.59 9.89 6.38
CA GLN A 121 9.90 11.33 6.47
C GLN A 121 9.66 12.08 5.15
N ALA A 122 10.05 11.53 4.00
CA ALA A 122 9.79 12.13 2.70
C ALA A 122 8.29 12.33 2.44
N TRP A 123 7.47 11.39 2.92
CA TRP A 123 6.01 11.49 2.89
C TRP A 123 5.43 12.34 4.02
N GLY A 124 6.24 12.91 4.91
CA GLY A 124 5.77 13.63 6.11
C GLY A 124 4.91 12.75 7.02
N VAL A 125 5.19 11.44 7.03
CA VAL A 125 4.61 10.42 7.90
C VAL A 125 5.66 10.08 8.93
N ASP A 126 5.55 10.65 10.12
CA ASP A 126 6.56 10.49 11.17
C ASP A 126 6.10 9.46 12.20
N GLU A 127 5.81 8.26 11.70
CA GLU A 127 5.18 7.18 12.46
C GLU A 127 6.00 5.90 12.28
N ASP A 128 6.21 5.16 13.38
CA ASP A 128 6.86 3.86 13.29
C ASP A 128 5.92 2.84 12.62
N ALA A 129 6.38 2.26 11.52
CA ALA A 129 5.70 1.21 10.77
C ALA A 129 6.49 -0.11 10.76
N SER A 130 7.59 -0.21 11.52
CA SER A 130 8.51 -1.35 11.47
C SER A 130 7.79 -2.66 11.76
N ARG A 131 6.89 -2.67 12.76
CA ARG A 131 6.05 -3.82 13.11
C ARG A 131 5.22 -4.32 11.91
N LEU A 132 4.58 -3.41 11.19
CA LEU A 132 3.76 -3.73 10.02
C LEU A 132 4.61 -4.39 8.92
N PHE A 133 5.74 -3.78 8.57
CA PHE A 133 6.60 -4.32 7.51
C PHE A 133 7.27 -5.64 7.90
N SER A 134 7.51 -5.87 9.19
CA SER A 134 7.96 -7.16 9.71
C SER A 134 6.88 -8.25 9.59
N SER A 135 5.61 -7.94 9.82
CA SER A 135 4.53 -8.95 9.81
C SER A 135 4.21 -9.51 8.41
N VAL A 136 4.65 -8.85 7.34
CA VAL A 136 4.36 -9.26 5.95
C VAL A 136 5.56 -9.90 5.24
N LEU A 137 6.69 -10.07 5.93
CA LEU A 137 7.92 -10.58 5.29
C LEU A 137 7.75 -11.99 4.72
N ASP A 138 6.95 -12.84 5.36
CA ASP A 138 6.75 -14.23 4.93
C ASP A 138 6.00 -14.32 3.59
N PHE A 139 5.12 -13.36 3.31
CA PHE A 139 4.33 -13.30 2.08
C PHE A 139 5.14 -12.88 0.86
N GLN A 140 6.31 -12.26 1.08
CA GLN A 140 7.18 -11.84 -0.02
C GLN A 140 8.02 -13.00 -0.58
N THR A 141 8.01 -14.18 0.03
CA THR A 141 8.93 -15.25 -0.35
C THR A 141 8.51 -15.94 -1.64
N ARG A 142 9.50 -16.38 -2.43
CA ARG A 142 9.25 -17.20 -3.64
C ARG A 142 8.42 -18.45 -3.32
N HIS A 143 8.72 -19.13 -2.22
CA HIS A 143 7.95 -20.28 -1.74
C HIS A 143 6.48 -19.96 -1.49
N TYR A 144 6.18 -18.81 -0.87
CA TYR A 144 4.80 -18.41 -0.63
C TYR A 144 4.06 -18.16 -1.95
N VAL A 145 4.70 -17.45 -2.88
CA VAL A 145 4.15 -17.18 -4.22
C VAL A 145 3.84 -18.49 -4.95
N ASP A 146 4.80 -19.40 -5.03
CA ASP A 146 4.67 -20.65 -5.77
C ASP A 146 3.60 -21.55 -5.16
N ALA A 147 3.56 -21.68 -3.82
CA ALA A 147 2.57 -22.47 -3.10
C ALA A 147 1.12 -21.98 -3.32
N HIS A 148 0.95 -20.70 -3.65
CA HIS A 148 -0.36 -20.08 -3.88
C HIS A 148 -0.62 -19.74 -5.35
N ASN A 149 0.28 -20.14 -6.27
CA ASN A 149 0.19 -19.87 -7.71
C ASN A 149 -0.06 -18.38 -8.03
N LEU A 150 0.68 -17.50 -7.34
CA LEU A 150 0.53 -16.04 -7.45
C LEU A 150 1.43 -15.48 -8.55
N LYS A 151 0.98 -14.37 -9.17
CA LYS A 151 1.84 -13.54 -10.03
C LYS A 151 2.95 -12.93 -9.18
N SER A 152 4.20 -12.96 -9.63
CA SER A 152 5.31 -12.31 -8.91
C SER A 152 6.46 -11.88 -9.82
N GLY A 153 7.36 -11.08 -9.25
CA GLY A 153 8.63 -10.69 -9.88
C GLY A 153 9.73 -11.77 -9.86
N TYR A 154 9.49 -12.92 -9.22
CA TYR A 154 10.47 -14.00 -9.21
C TYR A 154 10.44 -14.81 -10.51
N SER A 155 11.61 -15.30 -10.93
CA SER A 155 11.65 -16.35 -11.95
C SER A 155 10.92 -17.61 -11.47
N PRO A 156 10.31 -18.42 -12.35
CA PRO A 156 9.73 -19.72 -11.96
C PRO A 156 10.81 -20.64 -11.38
N LEU A 157 10.50 -21.37 -10.29
CA LEU A 157 11.40 -22.40 -9.72
C LEU A 157 11.56 -23.59 -10.67
#